data_AF-A0A1Q7MCM2-F1
#
_entry.id   AF-A0A1Q7MCM2-F1
#
_cell.length_a   1.000
_cell.length_b   1.000
_cell.length_c   1.000
_cell.angle_alpha   90.00
_cell.angle_beta   90.00
_cell.angle_gamma   90.00
#
_symmetry.space_group_name_H-M   'P 1'
#
loop_
_entity.id
_entity.type
_entity.pdbx_description
1 polymer ?
#
loop_
_entity_poly.entity_id
_entity_poly.type
_entity_poly.pdbx_seq_one_letter_code
_entity_poly.pdbx_strand_id
1 'polypeptide(L)'
;MNTTYLYLLVFAILVGGTDIEVNLASVQNSVPYGEYVSILLGLAALKAALIAMFYQHLKYEPRSLSTWVLVGLVMASLLMSLSFIQLHIGH
;
A
#
# COMPACT_ATOMS: atom_id res chain seq x y z
N MET A 1 -24.21 0.35 9.94
CA MET A 1 -23.06 -0.57 10.05
C MET A 1 -22.18 -0.04 11.17
N ASN A 2 -21.91 -0.81 12.21
CA ASN A 2 -21.11 -0.34 13.36
C ASN A 2 -19.67 -0.08 12.89
N THR A 3 -19.15 1.12 13.15
CA THR A 3 -17.81 1.57 12.73
C THR A 3 -16.72 0.60 13.17
N THR A 4 -16.90 -0.08 14.31
CA THR A 4 -16.00 -1.13 14.82
C THR A 4 -15.82 -2.31 13.85
N TYR A 5 -16.89 -2.78 13.20
CA TYR A 5 -16.79 -3.90 12.24
C TYR A 5 -16.02 -3.49 10.99
N LEU A 6 -16.17 -2.23 10.58
CA LEU A 6 -15.45 -1.63 9.47
C LEU A 6 -13.94 -1.57 9.76
N TYR A 7 -13.53 -1.13 10.96
CA TYR A 7 -12.13 -1.14 11.38
C TYR A 7 -11.52 -2.55 11.42
N LEU A 8 -12.26 -3.51 11.99
CA LEU A 8 -11.79 -4.89 12.07
C LEU A 8 -11.64 -5.53 10.69
N LEU A 9 -12.52 -5.18 9.74
CA LEU A 9 -12.43 -5.66 8.37
C LEU A 9 -11.21 -5.10 7.65
N VAL A 10 -10.91 -3.80 7.79
CA VAL A 10 -9.69 -3.21 7.22
C VAL A 10 -8.44 -3.78 7.86
N PHE A 11 -8.45 -3.95 9.19
CA PHE A 11 -7.36 -4.60 9.91
C PHE A 11 -7.09 -6.02 9.37
N ALA A 12 -8.15 -6.83 9.18
CA ALA A 12 -8.02 -8.17 8.63
C ALA A 12 -7.45 -8.17 7.20
N ILE A 13 -7.86 -7.23 6.35
CA ILE A 13 -7.31 -7.08 4.98
C ILE A 13 -5.83 -6.70 5.03
N LEU A 14 -5.44 -5.75 5.89
CA LEU A 14 -4.04 -5.35 6.04
C LEU A 14 -3.18 -6.53 6.51
N VAL A 15 -3.62 -7.24 7.55
CA VAL A 15 -2.93 -8.42 8.08
C VAL A 15 -2.79 -9.50 7.01
N GLY A 16 -3.89 -9.85 6.32
CA GLY A 16 -3.86 -10.82 5.23
C GLY A 16 -2.95 -10.41 4.07
N GLY A 17 -2.90 -9.12 3.73
CA GLY A 17 -1.96 -8.60 2.73
C GLY A 17 -0.49 -8.83 3.13
N THR A 18 -0.16 -8.61 4.40
CA THR A 18 1.19 -8.91 4.93
C THR A 18 1.52 -10.39 4.92
N ASP A 19 0.55 -11.25 5.22
CA ASP A 19 0.75 -12.71 5.17
C ASP A 19 1.07 -13.17 3.74
N ILE A 20 0.40 -12.58 2.74
CA ILE A 20 0.71 -12.80 1.32
C ILE A 20 2.12 -12.34 0.97
N GLU A 21 2.57 -11.17 1.44
CA GLU A 21 3.94 -10.68 1.20
C GLU A 21 4.99 -11.64 1.79
N VAL A 22 4.76 -12.14 3.00
CA VAL A 22 5.66 -13.09 3.68
C VAL A 22 5.70 -14.42 2.92
N ASN A 23 4.55 -14.92 2.47
CA ASN A 23 4.51 -16.13 1.64
C ASN A 23 5.18 -15.90 0.29
N LEU A 24 4.98 -14.75 -0.34
CA LEU A 24 5.60 -14.41 -1.62
C LEU A 24 7.13 -14.34 -1.50
N ALA A 25 7.65 -13.81 -0.39
CA ALA A 25 9.08 -13.80 -0.09
C ALA A 25 9.68 -15.21 -0.01
N SER A 26 8.90 -16.21 0.42
CA SER A 26 9.36 -17.61 0.44
C SER A 26 9.53 -18.22 -0.96
N VAL A 27 8.83 -17.67 -1.97
CA VAL A 27 8.83 -18.15 -3.36
C VAL A 27 9.64 -17.24 -4.29
N GLN A 28 10.35 -16.24 -3.73
CA GLN A 28 11.20 -15.28 -4.46
C GLN A 28 12.10 -15.94 -5.52
N ASN A 29 12.71 -17.09 -5.20
CA ASN A 29 13.66 -17.76 -6.10
C ASN A 29 13.00 -18.36 -7.36
N SER A 30 11.67 -18.46 -7.40
CA SER A 30 10.90 -19.02 -8.50
C SER A 30 10.21 -17.98 -9.38
N VAL A 31 10.24 -16.70 -8.97
CA VAL A 31 9.55 -15.59 -9.66
C VAL A 31 10.58 -14.61 -10.20
N PRO A 32 10.45 -14.11 -11.44
CA PRO A 32 11.31 -13.05 -11.95
C PRO A 32 11.32 -11.85 -11.01
N TYR A 33 12.51 -11.31 -10.71
CA TYR A 33 12.67 -10.19 -9.77
C TYR A 33 11.77 -9.00 -10.12
N GLY A 34 11.58 -8.73 -11.43
CA GLY A 34 10.68 -7.71 -11.93
C GLY A 34 9.24 -7.85 -11.48
N GLU A 35 8.69 -9.06 -11.59
CA GLU A 35 7.32 -9.37 -11.20
C GLU A 35 7.17 -9.37 -9.67
N TYR A 36 8.14 -9.91 -8.96
CA TYR A 36 8.18 -9.91 -7.49
C TYR A 36 8.08 -8.50 -6.92
N VAL A 37 8.91 -7.58 -7.43
CA VAL A 37 8.91 -6.17 -7.00
C VAL A 37 7.59 -5.49 -7.36
N SER A 38 7.06 -5.70 -8.58
CA SER A 38 5.80 -5.11 -9.01
C SER A 38 4.61 -5.53 -8.13
N ILE A 39 4.54 -6.80 -7.73
CA ILE A 39 3.50 -7.33 -6.85
C ILE A 39 3.58 -6.69 -5.46
N LEU A 40 4.77 -6.62 -4.87
CA LEU A 40 4.98 -5.97 -3.57
C LEU A 40 4.60 -4.49 -3.60
N LEU A 41 4.97 -3.79 -4.66
CA LEU A 41 4.68 -2.38 -4.85
C LEU A 41 3.17 -2.13 -5.02
N GLY A 42 2.48 -3.02 -5.75
CA GLY A 42 1.02 -3.01 -5.87
C GLY A 42 0.31 -3.25 -4.54
N LEU A 43 0.78 -4.19 -3.73
CA LEU A 43 0.25 -4.43 -2.38
C LEU A 43 0.46 -3.22 -1.46
N ALA A 44 1.64 -2.60 -1.51
CA ALA A 44 1.92 -1.38 -0.76
C ALA A 44 0.99 -0.22 -1.16
N ALA A 45 0.75 -0.03 -2.46
CA ALA A 45 -0.18 0.98 -2.96
C ALA A 45 -1.62 0.71 -2.51
N LEU A 46 -2.07 -0.55 -2.53
CA LEU A 46 -3.40 -0.93 -2.08
C LEU A 46 -3.59 -0.68 -0.57
N LYS A 47 -2.57 -0.96 0.25
CA LYS A 47 -2.57 -0.63 1.68
C LYS A 47 -2.64 0.89 1.90
N ALA A 48 -1.84 1.66 1.15
CA ALA A 48 -1.87 3.12 1.22
C ALA A 48 -3.23 3.70 0.81
N ALA A 49 -3.86 3.15 -0.24
CA ALA A 49 -5.19 3.54 -0.70
C ALA A 49 -6.29 3.18 0.31
N LEU A 50 -6.21 2.00 0.93
CA LEU A 50 -7.11 1.61 2.02
C LEU A 50 -6.99 2.56 3.21
N ILE A 51 -5.77 2.89 3.64
CA ILE A 51 -5.55 3.83 4.73
C ILE A 51 -6.06 5.23 4.33
N ALA A 52 -5.75 5.71 3.14
CA ALA A 52 -6.27 6.98 2.65
C ALA A 52 -7.81 7.00 2.66
N MET A 53 -8.47 5.98 2.10
CA MET A 53 -9.93 5.94 2.01
C MET A 53 -10.62 5.77 3.36
N PHE A 54 -10.01 5.02 4.30
CA PHE A 54 -10.63 4.63 5.56
C PHE A 54 -10.21 5.51 6.74
N TYR A 55 -8.95 5.92 6.83
CA TYR A 55 -8.50 6.90 7.82
C TYR A 55 -8.79 8.33 7.37
N GLN A 56 -8.81 8.65 6.06
CA GLN A 56 -9.33 9.94 5.59
C GLN A 56 -10.86 9.94 5.41
N HIS A 57 -11.62 9.12 6.15
CA HIS A 57 -13.08 9.26 6.28
C HIS A 57 -13.46 10.51 7.11
N LEU A 58 -12.88 11.62 6.68
CA LEU A 58 -12.81 12.92 7.29
C LEU A 58 -13.64 13.88 6.47
N LYS A 59 -14.93 13.54 6.37
CA LYS A 59 -15.92 14.61 6.21
C LYS A 59 -15.87 15.59 7.41
N TYR A 60 -15.14 15.28 8.49
CA TYR A 60 -15.10 16.03 9.75
C TYR A 60 -13.73 16.26 10.44
N GLU A 61 -12.57 16.05 9.82
CA GLU A 61 -11.27 16.43 10.45
C GLU A 61 -10.63 17.70 9.84
N PRO A 62 -9.82 18.43 10.62
CA PRO A 62 -9.16 19.65 10.17
C PRO A 62 -8.26 19.39 8.95
N ARG A 63 -8.40 20.25 7.93
CA ARG A 63 -7.67 20.19 6.64
C ARG A 63 -6.16 19.92 6.76
N SER A 64 -5.52 20.31 7.86
CA SER A 64 -4.08 20.12 8.10
C SER A 64 -3.68 18.64 8.11
N LEU A 65 -4.42 17.75 8.79
CA LEU A 65 -4.10 16.31 8.88
C LEU A 65 -4.27 15.59 7.54
N SER A 66 -5.32 15.92 6.81
CA SER A 66 -5.55 15.40 5.46
C SER A 66 -4.44 15.80 4.47
N THR A 67 -3.86 17.00 4.65
CA THR A 67 -2.74 17.48 3.82
C THR A 67 -1.47 16.65 4.05
N TRP A 68 -1.19 16.24 5.30
CA TRP A 68 -0.05 15.36 5.61
C TRP A 68 -0.19 13.97 4.96
N VAL A 69 -1.39 13.38 4.99
CA VAL A 69 -1.65 12.09 4.33
C VAL A 69 -1.51 12.21 2.81
N LEU A 70 -2.00 13.30 2.21
CA LEU A 70 -1.82 13.60 0.79
C LEU A 70 -0.35 13.75 0.40
N VAL A 71 0.46 14.44 1.21
CA VAL A 71 1.91 14.56 0.99
C VAL A 71 2.57 13.18 1.06
N GLY A 72 2.19 12.36 2.05
CA GLY A 72 2.65 10.97 2.15
C GLY A 72 2.28 10.15 0.90
N LEU A 73 1.06 10.30 0.39
CA LEU A 73 0.59 9.63 -0.82
C LEU A 73 1.37 10.06 -2.06
N VAL A 74 1.62 11.37 -2.23
CA VAL A 74 2.41 11.90 -3.34
C VAL A 74 3.84 11.39 -3.29
N MET A 75 4.47 11.37 -2.10
CA MET A 75 5.81 10.83 -1.93
C MET A 75 5.86 9.32 -2.18
N ALA A 76 4.89 8.55 -1.70
CA ALA A 76 4.79 7.12 -1.97
C ALA A 76 4.65 6.85 -3.48
N SER A 77 3.85 7.64 -4.19
CA SER A 77 3.67 7.55 -5.64
C SER A 77 4.96 7.88 -6.41
N LEU A 78 5.72 8.89 -5.98
CA LEU A 78 7.03 9.23 -6.55
C LEU A 78 8.08 8.12 -6.31
N LEU A 79 8.10 7.54 -5.11
CA LEU A 79 8.99 6.41 -4.80
C LEU A 79 8.61 5.17 -5.62
N MET A 80 7.32 4.93 -5.79
CA MET A 80 6.79 3.85 -6.63
C MET A 80 7.23 4.02 -8.08
N SER A 81 7.08 5.21 -8.66
CA SER A 81 7.50 5.46 -10.04
C SER A 81 9.02 5.36 -10.24
N LEU A 82 9.81 5.84 -9.28
CA LEU A 82 11.27 5.67 -9.28
C LEU A 82 11.67 4.18 -9.24
N SER A 83 10.99 3.38 -8.41
CA SER A 83 11.24 1.94 -8.31
C SER A 83 10.94 1.23 -9.64
N PHE A 84 9.85 1.60 -10.32
CA PHE A 84 9.53 1.08 -11.66
C PHE A 84 10.57 1.46 -12.72
N ILE A 85 11.09 2.69 -12.67
CA ILE A 85 12.12 3.17 -13.60
C ILE A 85 13.43 2.40 -13.38
N GLN A 86 13.84 2.18 -12.13
CA GLN A 86 15.02 1.38 -11.80
C GLN A 86 14.88 -0.07 -12.28
N LEU A 87 13.69 -0.64 -12.15
CA LEU A 87 13.39 -1.99 -12.63
C LEU A 87 13.53 -2.12 -14.15
N HIS A 88 13.17 -1.08 -14.89
CA HIS A 88 13.23 -1.08 -16.36
C HIS A 88 14.64 -0.81 -16.92
N ILE A 89 15.46 -0.04 -16.21
CA ILE A 89 16.83 0.34 -16.63
C ILE A 89 17.88 -0.68 -16.15
N GLY A 90 17.60 -1.42 -15.06
CA GLY A 90 18.50 -2.42 -14.49
C GLY A 90 18.54 -3.78 -15.20
N HIS A 91 17.93 -3.89 -16.39
CA HIS A 91 17.88 -5.10 -17.21
C HIS A 91 18.59 -4.90 -18.56
#